data_AF-A7ILK1-F1
#
_entry.id   AF-A7ILK1-F1
#
_cell.length_a   1.000
_cell.length_b   1.000
_cell.length_c   1.000
_cell.angle_alpha   90.00
_cell.angle_beta   90.00
_cell.angle_gamma   90.00
#
_symmetry.space_group_name_H-M   'P 1'
#
loop_
_entity.id
_entity.type
_entity.pdbx_description
1 polymer ?
#
loop_
_entity_poly.entity_id
_entity_poly.type
_entity_poly.pdbx_seq_one_letter_code
_entity_poly.pdbx_strand_id
1 'polypeptide(L)'
;MSDGYETLKDILDAAYAQASKGKGKERHANDKPFHDQPIMHIARKRGIGFPLGQADKKSEEAQGMLERGQKDAAIRELLGSIVYLSAAILLIRERE
;
A
#
# COMPACT_ATOMS: atom_id res chain seq x y z
N MET A 1 -24.49 -17.25 1.39
CA MET A 1 -24.95 -15.94 0.88
C MET A 1 -23.71 -15.09 0.76
N SER A 2 -23.48 -14.53 -0.42
CA SER A 2 -22.43 -13.55 -0.65
C SER A 2 -22.95 -12.23 -0.08
N ASP A 3 -22.16 -11.55 0.76
CA ASP A 3 -22.55 -10.30 1.42
C ASP A 3 -22.35 -9.09 0.49
N GLY A 4 -21.89 -9.30 -0.75
CA GLY A 4 -21.72 -8.28 -1.78
C GLY A 4 -20.39 -7.53 -1.69
N TYR A 5 -19.47 -7.98 -0.83
CA TYR A 5 -18.18 -7.35 -0.58
C TYR A 5 -17.02 -7.98 -1.37
N GLU A 6 -17.31 -8.91 -2.28
CA GLU A 6 -16.30 -9.71 -2.97
C GLU A 6 -15.36 -8.82 -3.78
N THR A 7 -15.90 -7.85 -4.52
CA THR A 7 -15.08 -6.90 -5.31
C THR A 7 -14.14 -6.07 -4.44
N LEU A 8 -14.60 -5.62 -3.26
CA LEU A 8 -13.75 -4.88 -2.33
C LEU A 8 -12.67 -5.79 -1.76
N LYS A 9 -13.05 -6.99 -1.35
CA LYS A 9 -12.12 -7.99 -0.83
C LYS A 9 -11.04 -8.32 -1.87
N ASP A 10 -11.40 -8.49 -3.13
CA ASP A 10 -10.46 -8.78 -4.21
C ASP A 10 -9.42 -7.65 -4.39
N ILE A 11 -9.84 -6.38 -4.26
CA ILE A 11 -8.92 -5.23 -4.30
C ILE A 11 -7.97 -5.24 -3.09
N LEU A 12 -8.49 -5.52 -1.89
CA LEU A 12 -7.68 -5.60 -0.67
C LEU A 12 -6.68 -6.77 -0.74
N ASP A 13 -7.11 -7.93 -1.24
CA ASP A 13 -6.26 -9.11 -1.46
C ASP A 13 -5.19 -8.82 -2.52
N ALA A 14 -5.50 -8.06 -3.56
CA ALA A 14 -4.53 -7.62 -4.56
C ALA A 14 -3.47 -6.68 -3.95
N ALA A 15 -3.88 -5.73 -3.09
CA ALA A 15 -2.94 -4.87 -2.37
C ALA A 15 -2.04 -5.68 -1.41
N TYR A 16 -2.62 -6.63 -0.69
CA TYR A 16 -1.88 -7.57 0.16
C TYR A 16 -0.88 -8.40 -0.66
N ALA A 17 -1.30 -8.94 -1.80
CA ALA A 17 -0.44 -9.70 -2.71
C ALA A 17 0.70 -8.83 -3.26
N GLN A 18 0.43 -7.58 -3.62
CA GLN A 18 1.46 -6.63 -4.06
C GLN A 18 2.52 -6.37 -2.98
N ALA A 19 2.11 -6.23 -1.71
CA ALA A 19 3.04 -6.02 -0.60
C ALA A 19 3.82 -7.29 -0.20
N SER A 20 3.16 -8.46 -0.22
CA SER A 20 3.73 -9.73 0.24
C SER A 20 4.50 -10.51 -0.82
N LYS A 21 4.15 -10.34 -2.10
CA LYS A 21 4.72 -11.10 -3.24
C LYS A 21 5.41 -10.21 -4.28
N GLY A 22 5.08 -8.91 -4.34
CA GLY A 22 5.68 -7.97 -5.31
C GLY A 22 7.15 -7.64 -4.99
N LYS A 23 7.70 -6.60 -5.63
CA LYS A 23 9.12 -6.17 -5.55
C LYS A 23 9.70 -6.03 -4.12
N GLY A 24 8.87 -6.00 -3.08
CA GLY A 24 9.30 -6.28 -1.71
C GLY A 24 10.11 -7.58 -1.66
N LYS A 25 9.54 -8.72 -2.06
CA LYS A 25 10.19 -10.04 -2.02
C LYS A 25 11.46 -10.18 -2.88
N GLU A 26 11.53 -9.50 -4.02
CA GLU A 26 12.66 -9.62 -4.95
C GLU A 26 13.75 -8.54 -4.81
N ARG A 27 13.45 -7.37 -4.23
CA ARG A 27 14.43 -6.27 -4.11
C ARG A 27 14.75 -5.86 -2.68
N HIS A 28 13.88 -6.06 -1.67
CA HIS A 28 14.11 -5.50 -0.31
C HIS A 28 13.47 -6.22 0.90
N ALA A 29 12.80 -7.37 0.75
CA ALA A 29 12.20 -8.10 1.86
C ALA A 29 13.14 -9.23 2.26
N ASN A 30 13.88 -9.01 3.34
CA ASN A 30 14.62 -10.04 4.07
C ASN A 30 13.66 -11.03 4.77
N ASP A 31 12.61 -11.52 4.10
CA ASP A 31 11.53 -12.35 4.67
C ASP A 31 10.88 -11.77 5.94
N LYS A 32 10.93 -10.44 6.09
CA LYS A 32 10.41 -9.76 7.29
C LYS A 32 8.88 -9.66 7.26
N PRO A 33 8.21 -9.79 8.42
CA PRO A 33 6.79 -9.49 8.52
C PRO A 33 6.52 -8.01 8.21
N PHE A 34 5.28 -7.67 7.84
CA PHE A 34 4.91 -6.31 7.41
C PHE A 34 5.31 -5.21 8.41
N HIS A 35 5.21 -5.48 9.72
CA HIS A 35 5.59 -4.55 10.77
C HIS A 35 7.11 -4.26 10.83
N ASP A 36 7.94 -5.08 10.20
CA ASP A 36 9.40 -4.91 10.14
C ASP A 36 9.90 -4.54 8.73
N GLN A 37 8.99 -4.22 7.82
CA GLN A 37 9.36 -3.73 6.49
C GLN A 37 9.91 -2.30 6.56
N PRO A 38 10.72 -1.86 5.57
CA PRO A 38 11.27 -0.49 5.54
C PRO A 38 10.21 0.61 5.65
N ILE A 39 9.02 0.39 5.10
CA ILE A 39 7.88 1.31 5.21
C ILE A 39 7.56 1.66 6.68
N MET A 40 7.59 0.68 7.59
CA MET A 40 7.33 0.88 9.01
C MET A 40 8.52 1.51 9.72
N HIS A 41 9.75 1.12 9.41
CA HIS A 41 10.95 1.78 9.95
C HIS A 41 10.97 3.28 9.65
N ILE A 42 10.65 3.65 8.41
CA ILE A 42 10.59 5.05 8.00
C ILE A 42 9.40 5.74 8.66
N ALA A 43 8.22 5.11 8.73
CA ALA A 43 7.05 5.65 9.38
C ALA A 43 7.29 5.94 10.88
N ARG A 44 7.96 5.04 11.61
CA ARG A 44 8.36 5.27 13.01
C ARG A 44 9.31 6.46 13.14
N LYS A 45 10.29 6.62 12.22
CA LYS A 45 11.26 7.73 12.24
C LYS A 45 10.67 9.09 11.82
N ARG A 46 9.74 9.09 10.85
CA ARG A 46 9.21 10.31 10.22
C ARG A 46 7.82 10.70 10.73
N GLY A 47 7.15 9.80 11.45
CA GLY A 47 5.78 9.97 11.88
C GLY A 47 4.76 9.68 10.78
N ILE A 48 3.49 9.87 11.12
CA ILE A 48 2.32 9.53 10.29
C ILE A 48 2.28 10.28 8.95
N GLY A 49 2.92 11.44 8.84
CA GLY A 49 2.98 12.20 7.60
C GLY A 49 3.68 11.45 6.45
N PHE A 50 4.62 10.54 6.76
CA PHE A 50 5.29 9.75 5.74
C PHE A 50 4.34 8.82 4.98
N PRO A 51 3.64 7.86 5.63
CA PRO A 51 2.73 6.98 4.90
C PRO A 51 1.56 7.73 4.26
N LEU A 52 1.03 8.78 4.90
CA LEU A 52 -0.05 9.58 4.33
C LEU A 52 0.41 10.31 3.04
N GLY A 53 1.56 10.98 3.08
CA GLY A 53 2.08 11.66 1.89
C GLY A 53 2.46 10.72 0.75
N GLN A 54 2.89 9.49 1.06
CA GLN A 54 3.12 8.47 0.02
C GLN A 54 1.82 7.96 -0.59
N ALA A 55 0.78 7.75 0.22
CA ALA A 55 -0.55 7.38 -0.28
C ALA A 55 -1.11 8.48 -1.21
N ASP A 56 -0.96 9.75 -0.82
CA ASP A 56 -1.40 10.91 -1.59
C ASP A 56 -0.70 11.00 -2.95
N LYS A 57 0.65 11.04 -2.93
CA LYS A 57 1.49 11.06 -4.15
C LYS A 57 1.15 9.93 -5.13
N LYS A 58 0.92 8.72 -4.64
CA LYS A 58 0.56 7.57 -5.50
C LYS A 58 -0.82 7.72 -6.13
N SER A 59 -1.75 8.32 -5.39
CA SER A 59 -3.10 8.59 -5.89
C SER A 59 -3.06 9.64 -7.01
N GLU A 60 -2.28 10.70 -6.85
CA GLU A 60 -2.04 11.71 -7.90
C GLU A 60 -1.33 11.10 -9.13
N GLU A 61 -0.31 10.29 -8.93
CA GLU A 61 0.40 9.60 -10.03
C GLU A 61 -0.54 8.67 -10.80
N ALA A 62 -1.42 7.94 -10.09
CA ALA A 62 -2.41 7.06 -10.70
C ALA A 62 -3.42 7.84 -11.56
N GLN A 63 -3.87 9.01 -11.10
CA GLN A 63 -4.75 9.88 -11.87
C GLN A 63 -4.08 10.27 -13.20
N GLY A 64 -2.85 10.77 -13.15
CA GLY A 64 -2.13 11.13 -14.38
C GLY A 64 -1.87 9.93 -15.30
N MET A 65 -1.65 8.73 -14.75
CA MET A 65 -1.53 7.50 -15.53
C MET A 65 -2.84 7.13 -16.24
N LEU A 66 -3.97 7.29 -15.56
CA LEU A 66 -5.28 7.02 -16.13
C LEU A 66 -5.59 7.95 -17.31
N GLU A 67 -5.27 9.24 -17.18
CA GLU A 67 -5.40 10.24 -18.25
C GLU A 67 -4.56 9.90 -19.49
N ARG A 68 -3.40 9.26 -19.30
CA ARG A 68 -2.55 8.75 -20.40
C ARG A 68 -2.96 7.37 -20.93
N GLY A 69 -4.09 6.82 -20.47
CA GLY A 69 -4.57 5.49 -20.86
C GLY A 69 -3.82 4.32 -20.23
N GLN A 70 -2.97 4.55 -19.22
CA GLN A 70 -2.12 3.55 -18.57
C GLN A 70 -2.85 2.85 -17.40
N LYS A 71 -4.00 2.23 -17.68
CA LYS A 71 -4.92 1.69 -16.66
C LYS A 71 -4.24 0.75 -15.66
N ASP A 72 -3.50 -0.25 -16.13
CA ASP A 72 -2.87 -1.24 -15.24
C ASP A 72 -1.80 -0.61 -14.35
N ALA A 73 -1.11 0.44 -14.83
CA ALA A 73 -0.13 1.15 -14.04
C ALA A 73 -0.80 1.99 -12.95
N ALA A 74 -1.90 2.66 -13.28
CA ALA A 74 -2.71 3.41 -12.33
C ALA A 74 -3.25 2.50 -11.21
N ILE A 75 -3.78 1.32 -11.57
CA ILE A 75 -4.25 0.34 -10.60
C ILE A 75 -3.13 -0.09 -9.65
N ARG A 76 -1.94 -0.42 -10.16
CA ARG A 76 -0.78 -0.79 -9.32
C ARG A 76 -0.36 0.32 -8.36
N GLU A 77 -0.44 1.59 -8.77
CA GLU A 77 -0.16 2.72 -7.88
C GLU A 77 -1.20 2.86 -6.77
N LEU A 78 -2.49 2.71 -7.10
CA LEU A 78 -3.58 2.73 -6.11
C LEU A 78 -3.48 1.57 -5.11
N LEU A 79 -3.14 0.36 -5.57
CA LEU A 79 -2.85 -0.76 -4.67
C LEU A 79 -1.67 -0.44 -3.72
N GLY A 80 -0.65 0.28 -4.23
CA GLY A 80 0.43 0.79 -3.39
C GLY A 80 -0.04 1.82 -2.35
N SER A 81 -0.98 2.68 -2.71
CA SER A 81 -1.61 3.63 -1.79
C SER A 81 -2.31 2.92 -0.63
N ILE A 82 -3.09 1.86 -0.91
CA ILE A 82 -3.73 1.02 0.12
C ILE A 82 -2.70 0.45 1.11
N VAL A 83 -1.54 0.00 0.62
CA VAL A 83 -0.46 -0.52 1.47
C VAL A 83 0.12 0.57 2.37
N TYR A 84 0.28 1.81 1.87
CA TYR A 84 0.72 2.94 2.69
C TYR A 84 -0.31 3.35 3.73
N LEU A 85 -1.60 3.36 3.39
CA LEU A 85 -2.67 3.59 4.37
C LEU A 85 -2.70 2.49 5.45
N SER A 86 -2.44 1.25 5.08
CA SER A 86 -2.31 0.12 6.03
C SER A 86 -1.13 0.33 6.98
N ALA A 87 0.00 0.86 6.50
CA ALA A 87 1.14 1.22 7.35
C ALA A 87 0.83 2.39 8.29
N ALA A 88 0.05 3.38 7.83
CA ALA A 88 -0.42 4.46 8.69
C ALA A 88 -1.30 3.94 9.85
N ILE A 89 -2.24 3.04 9.55
CA ILE A 89 -3.10 2.38 10.55
C ILE A 89 -2.24 1.59 11.55
N LEU A 90 -1.27 0.81 11.06
CA LEU A 90 -0.38 0.05 11.94
C LEU A 90 0.43 0.96 12.86
N LEU A 91 0.96 2.08 12.34
CA LEU A 91 1.68 3.05 13.16
C LEU A 91 0.80 3.67 14.26
N ILE A 92 -0.49 3.89 13.98
CA ILE A 92 -1.45 4.35 15.00
C ILE A 92 -1.61 3.30 16.09
N ARG A 93 -1.83 2.03 15.70
CA ARG A 93 -2.00 0.90 16.64
C ARG A 93 -0.77 0.63 17.51
N GLU A 94 0.43 0.96 17.06
CA GLU A 94 1.66 0.84 17.86
C GLU A 94 1.79 1.91 18.96
N ARG A 95 0.96 2.96 18.93
CA ARG A 95 0.99 4.09 19.88
C ARG A 95 -0.10 4.01 20.94
N GLU A 96 -1.05 3.08 20.79
CA GLU A 96 -2.08 2.73 21.78
C GLU A 96 -1.55 1.67 22.75
#